data_AF-A0A8J7PY62-F1
#
_entry.id   AF-A0A8J7PY62-F1
#
_cell.length_a   1.000
_cell.length_b   1.000
_cell.length_c   1.000
_cell.angle_alpha   90.00
_cell.angle_beta   90.00
_cell.angle_gamma   90.00
#
_symmetry.space_group_name_H-M   'P 1'
#
loop_
_entity.id
_entity.type
_entity.pdbx_description
1 polymer ?
#
loop_
_entity_poly.entity_id
_entity_poly.type
_entity_poly.pdbx_seq_one_letter_code
_entity_poly.pdbx_strand_id
1 'polypeptide(L)'
;MAEEALDRPAGRGGPADLAGGVPVRRIPGGDVSALLDREWLVTNGLGGYACGTVAGANTRRYHGLLIAAHPAPLGRLMMWNHLTETFRLPDYRIIAVGGTERVGGNVEVQGVDAMTEFRLELGLPVWRFELHGHVVEKRVYMPHRQNTVHVLYRLIAGPGPLRLKLRASVHFRGHDDPVSRLPEDPYVLTASEGRYELSAGTVHPRLRFRIEGDSAALTLDGVKVPDVLYRVEEDRGYEGVGTLWSPGQFRVNLRADREVVLSASTESWGRLTALSPQAALAAERDRRERLIVSANPAARTGFGAELVLAADQFVITPV
;
A
#
# COMPACT_ATOMS: atom_id res chain seq x y z
N MET A 1 60.86 -4.97 -7.92
CA MET A 1 60.23 -4.61 -6.63
C MET A 1 58.75 -4.48 -6.93
N ALA A 2 57.97 -5.42 -6.40
CA ALA A 2 56.62 -5.74 -6.84
C ALA A 2 55.60 -4.63 -6.54
N GLU A 3 54.67 -4.44 -7.47
CA GLU A 3 53.49 -3.60 -7.36
C GLU A 3 52.33 -4.52 -6.92
N GLU A 4 51.88 -4.37 -5.67
CA GLU A 4 50.76 -5.14 -5.10
C GLU A 4 49.43 -4.62 -5.67
N ALA A 5 48.89 -5.37 -6.63
CA ALA A 5 47.51 -5.25 -7.06
C ALA A 5 46.58 -5.78 -5.96
N LEU A 6 45.86 -4.88 -5.29
CA LEU A 6 44.76 -5.21 -4.40
C LEU A 6 43.58 -5.78 -5.19
N ASP A 7 43.49 -7.11 -5.15
CA ASP A 7 42.39 -7.92 -5.63
C ASP A 7 41.08 -7.53 -4.93
N ARG A 8 40.11 -7.04 -5.70
CA ARG A 8 38.73 -6.82 -5.25
C ARG A 8 37.95 -8.10 -5.55
N PRO A 9 37.31 -8.76 -4.57
CA PRO A 9 36.46 -9.89 -4.88
C PRO A 9 35.22 -9.41 -5.65
N ALA A 10 35.17 -9.78 -6.93
CA ALA A 10 33.98 -9.79 -7.75
C ALA A 10 33.05 -10.92 -7.26
N GLY A 11 31.76 -10.62 -7.12
CA GLY A 11 30.76 -11.65 -6.83
C GLY A 11 29.51 -11.14 -6.12
N ARG A 12 28.88 -10.07 -6.63
CA ARG A 12 27.46 -9.83 -6.33
C ARG A 12 26.69 -10.95 -7.02
N GLY A 13 26.16 -11.90 -6.25
CA GLY A 13 25.19 -12.86 -6.76
C GLY A 13 24.04 -12.10 -7.41
N GLY A 14 23.86 -12.28 -8.72
CA GLY A 14 22.70 -11.79 -9.43
C GLY A 14 21.40 -12.43 -8.89
N PRO A 15 20.23 -11.90 -9.28
CA PRO A 15 18.95 -12.47 -8.87
C PRO A 15 18.93 -13.96 -9.21
N ALA A 16 18.56 -14.79 -8.24
CA ALA A 16 18.47 -16.22 -8.43
C ALA A 16 17.39 -16.48 -9.49
N ASP A 17 17.81 -17.00 -10.65
CA ASP A 17 16.92 -17.21 -11.78
C ASP A 17 15.86 -18.25 -11.39
N LEU A 18 14.61 -17.82 -11.20
CA LEU A 18 13.51 -18.71 -10.88
C LEU A 18 13.22 -19.54 -12.13
N ALA A 19 13.61 -20.82 -12.12
CA ALA A 19 13.46 -21.75 -13.23
C ALA A 19 12.01 -21.91 -13.78
N GLY A 20 11.00 -21.40 -13.08
CA GLY A 20 9.58 -21.39 -13.50
C GLY A 20 8.99 -20.00 -13.73
N GLY A 21 9.81 -18.95 -13.81
CA GLY A 21 9.36 -17.56 -13.89
C GLY A 21 8.81 -17.03 -12.56
N VAL A 22 8.44 -15.74 -12.57
CA VAL A 22 7.87 -15.08 -11.39
C VAL A 22 6.46 -15.63 -11.13
N PRO A 23 6.13 -16.12 -9.90
CA PRO A 23 4.76 -16.53 -9.59
C PRO A 23 3.81 -15.32 -9.66
N VAL A 24 2.78 -15.48 -10.49
CA VAL A 24 1.76 -14.45 -10.75
C VAL A 24 0.36 -15.05 -10.74
N ARG A 25 -0.46 -14.64 -9.77
CA ARG A 25 -1.91 -14.91 -9.78
C ARG A 25 -2.66 -13.71 -10.35
N ARG A 26 -3.58 -13.91 -11.30
CA ARG A 26 -4.33 -12.83 -11.97
C ARG A 26 -5.83 -12.91 -11.69
N ILE A 27 -6.45 -11.74 -11.59
CA ILE A 27 -7.89 -11.53 -11.49
C ILE A 27 -8.25 -10.45 -12.52
N PRO A 28 -9.14 -10.72 -13.49
CA PRO A 28 -9.60 -9.70 -14.43
C PRO A 28 -10.44 -8.64 -13.71
N GLY A 29 -10.47 -7.43 -14.27
CA GLY A 29 -11.38 -6.39 -13.79
C GLY A 29 -12.83 -6.56 -14.28
N GLY A 30 -13.66 -5.54 -14.02
CA GLY A 30 -15.01 -5.40 -14.58
C GLY A 30 -16.18 -5.85 -13.68
N ASP A 31 -16.04 -6.90 -12.87
CA ASP A 31 -17.11 -7.33 -11.94
C ASP A 31 -16.94 -6.72 -10.55
N VAL A 32 -17.71 -5.67 -10.26
CA VAL A 32 -17.69 -4.93 -8.99
C VAL A 32 -17.84 -5.87 -7.78
N SER A 33 -18.80 -6.81 -7.81
CA SER A 33 -19.05 -7.71 -6.66
C SER A 33 -17.86 -8.62 -6.45
N ALA A 34 -17.36 -9.24 -7.52
CA ALA A 34 -16.24 -10.17 -7.42
C ALA A 34 -14.91 -9.49 -7.04
N LEU A 35 -14.79 -8.18 -7.22
CA LEU A 35 -13.63 -7.40 -6.78
C LEU A 35 -13.76 -6.92 -5.32
N LEU A 36 -14.99 -6.77 -4.82
CA LEU A 36 -15.28 -6.48 -3.41
C LEU A 36 -15.12 -7.73 -2.54
N ASP A 37 -15.47 -8.90 -3.05
CA ASP A 37 -15.41 -10.17 -2.31
C ASP A 37 -14.01 -10.77 -2.25
N ARG A 38 -13.08 -10.25 -3.06
CA ARG A 38 -11.68 -10.70 -3.07
C ARG A 38 -10.80 -9.74 -2.29
N GLU A 39 -10.01 -10.28 -1.38
CA GLU A 39 -9.11 -9.55 -0.51
C GLU A 39 -7.65 -9.85 -0.85
N TRP A 40 -6.76 -8.89 -0.56
CA TRP A 40 -5.32 -9.03 -0.65
C TRP A 40 -4.67 -8.70 0.70
N LEU A 41 -3.50 -9.28 0.96
CA LEU A 41 -2.74 -9.10 2.19
C LEU A 41 -1.25 -8.91 1.84
N VAL A 42 -0.60 -7.98 2.54
CA VAL A 42 0.86 -7.84 2.60
C VAL A 42 1.25 -7.67 4.05
N THR A 43 2.17 -8.49 4.54
CA THR A 43 2.64 -8.41 5.94
C THR A 43 4.10 -7.98 6.01
N ASN A 44 4.50 -7.44 7.15
CA ASN A 44 5.87 -6.96 7.38
C ASN A 44 6.71 -7.89 8.28
N GLY A 45 6.19 -9.05 8.68
CA GLY A 45 6.87 -10.00 9.59
C GLY A 45 6.94 -9.56 11.06
N LEU A 46 6.38 -8.41 11.44
CA LEU A 46 6.25 -7.94 12.83
C LEU A 46 4.86 -8.21 13.43
N GLY A 47 3.95 -8.78 12.63
CA GLY A 47 2.52 -8.81 12.92
C GLY A 47 1.76 -7.59 12.38
N GLY A 48 2.46 -6.62 11.78
CA GLY A 48 1.86 -5.51 11.05
C GLY A 48 1.57 -5.89 9.59
N TYR A 49 0.59 -5.23 8.98
CA TYR A 49 0.14 -5.58 7.64
C TYR A 49 -0.62 -4.44 6.93
N ALA A 50 -0.82 -4.63 5.64
CA ALA A 50 -1.73 -3.88 4.78
C ALA A 50 -2.68 -4.90 4.13
N CYS A 51 -3.98 -4.62 4.15
CA CYS A 51 -4.96 -5.46 3.47
C CYS A 51 -6.20 -4.65 3.04
N GLY A 52 -6.95 -5.22 2.10
CA GLY A 52 -8.21 -4.65 1.65
C GLY A 52 -8.82 -5.47 0.53
N THR A 53 -9.92 -4.98 -0.02
CA THR A 53 -10.53 -5.58 -1.21
C THR A 53 -9.72 -5.23 -2.46
N VAL A 54 -9.83 -6.04 -3.52
CA VAL A 54 -9.23 -5.73 -4.82
C VAL A 54 -9.84 -4.44 -5.40
N ALA A 55 -11.13 -4.20 -5.15
CA ALA A 55 -11.82 -2.96 -5.48
C ALA A 55 -11.29 -1.71 -4.74
N GLY A 56 -10.52 -1.87 -3.66
CA GLY A 56 -9.99 -0.77 -2.85
C GLY A 56 -11.00 -0.17 -1.86
N ALA A 57 -12.17 -0.79 -1.67
CA ALA A 57 -13.14 -0.41 -0.65
C ALA A 57 -12.84 -1.11 0.69
N ASN A 58 -13.07 -0.39 1.80
CA ASN A 58 -12.96 -0.93 3.15
C ASN A 58 -14.29 -1.56 3.57
N THR A 59 -14.42 -2.88 3.45
CA THR A 59 -15.63 -3.61 3.81
C THR A 59 -15.59 -4.18 5.24
N ARG A 60 -14.42 -4.20 5.90
CA ARG A 60 -14.17 -4.73 7.25
C ARG A 60 -13.34 -3.77 8.08
N ARG A 61 -13.49 -3.81 9.41
CA ARG A 61 -12.69 -2.97 10.32
C ARG A 61 -11.20 -3.24 10.24
N TYR A 62 -10.79 -4.37 9.69
CA TYR A 62 -9.39 -4.74 9.55
C TYR A 62 -8.74 -4.27 8.25
N HIS A 63 -9.51 -3.68 7.31
CA HIS A 63 -8.98 -3.17 6.05
C HIS A 63 -8.27 -1.83 6.26
N GLY A 64 -7.05 -1.75 5.75
CA GLY A 64 -6.17 -0.60 5.90
C GLY A 64 -4.86 -0.78 5.16
N LEU A 65 -4.23 0.33 4.78
CA LEU A 65 -2.92 0.37 4.16
C LEU A 65 -1.78 0.27 5.17
N LEU A 66 -2.01 0.64 6.43
CA LEU A 66 -1.03 0.42 7.50
C LEU A 66 -1.72 0.09 8.82
N ILE A 67 -1.66 -1.19 9.18
CA ILE A 67 -1.88 -1.70 10.53
C ILE A 67 -0.49 -1.95 11.11
N ALA A 68 -0.04 -1.06 12.00
CA ALA A 68 1.30 -1.11 12.58
C ALA A 68 1.30 -1.98 13.84
N ALA A 69 2.28 -2.88 13.97
CA ALA A 69 2.46 -3.69 15.17
C ALA A 69 3.53 -3.08 16.08
N HIS A 70 3.16 -2.77 17.31
CA HIS A 70 4.02 -2.18 18.32
C HIS A 70 4.08 -3.08 19.56
N PRO A 71 5.17 -3.00 20.37
CA PRO A 71 5.26 -3.69 21.65
C PRO A 71 4.10 -3.33 22.59
N ALA A 72 3.91 -4.16 23.62
CA ALA A 72 2.96 -3.87 24.69
C ALA A 72 3.24 -2.47 25.32
N PRO A 73 2.19 -1.69 25.67
CA PRO A 73 0.78 -2.05 25.63
C PRO A 73 0.06 -1.72 24.32
N LEU A 74 0.75 -1.14 23.33
CA LEU A 74 0.09 -0.61 22.11
C LEU A 74 -0.49 -1.70 21.22
N GLY A 75 0.20 -2.83 21.06
CA GLY A 75 -0.23 -3.90 20.19
C GLY A 75 -0.38 -3.45 18.73
N ARG A 76 -1.43 -3.90 18.04
CA ARG A 76 -1.71 -3.49 16.65
C ARG A 76 -2.58 -2.24 16.62
N LEU A 77 -2.17 -1.27 15.82
CA LEU A 77 -2.86 0.00 15.63
C LEU A 77 -3.22 0.19 14.15
N MET A 78 -4.47 0.54 13.88
CA MET A 78 -4.89 1.03 12.57
C MET A 78 -4.40 2.47 12.41
N MET A 79 -3.49 2.72 11.46
CA MET A 79 -2.85 4.04 11.30
C MET A 79 -3.19 4.68 9.94
N TRP A 80 -3.31 3.90 8.87
CA TRP A 80 -3.71 4.41 7.56
C TRP A 80 -4.79 3.53 6.95
N ASN A 81 -6.00 4.06 6.79
CA ASN A 81 -7.18 3.26 6.47
C ASN A 81 -7.43 3.20 4.96
N HIS A 82 -7.35 4.34 4.27
CA HIS A 82 -7.82 4.43 2.89
C HIS A 82 -7.01 5.44 2.08
N LEU A 83 -6.95 5.22 0.78
CA LEU A 83 -6.35 6.12 -0.19
C LEU A 83 -7.32 6.35 -1.33
N THR A 84 -7.82 7.58 -1.45
CA THR A 84 -8.61 7.99 -2.63
C THR A 84 -7.65 8.48 -3.72
N GLU A 85 -7.84 7.98 -4.93
CA GLU A 85 -6.90 8.13 -6.04
C GLU A 85 -7.60 8.75 -7.23
N THR A 86 -7.07 9.87 -7.75
CA THR A 86 -7.60 10.49 -8.97
C THR A 86 -6.49 10.82 -9.95
N PHE A 87 -6.71 10.47 -11.21
CA PHE A 87 -5.85 10.80 -12.34
C PHE A 87 -6.51 11.91 -13.14
N ARG A 88 -5.77 12.99 -13.38
CA ARG A 88 -6.16 14.01 -14.35
C ARG A 88 -5.33 13.85 -15.62
N LEU A 89 -6.03 13.63 -16.72
CA LEU A 89 -5.50 13.49 -18.07
C LEU A 89 -5.01 14.83 -18.64
N PRO A 90 -4.21 14.82 -19.73
CA PRO A 90 -3.78 16.05 -20.42
C PRO A 90 -4.94 16.91 -20.91
N ASP A 91 -6.08 16.30 -21.26
CA ASP A 91 -7.31 16.96 -21.68
C ASP A 91 -8.23 17.37 -20.52
N TYR A 92 -7.71 17.38 -19.29
CA TYR A 92 -8.39 17.78 -18.06
C TYR A 92 -9.48 16.83 -17.55
N ARG A 93 -9.79 15.73 -18.23
CA ARG A 93 -10.68 14.70 -17.68
C ARG A 93 -10.11 14.13 -16.39
N ILE A 94 -10.97 13.89 -15.41
CA ILE A 94 -10.62 13.34 -14.10
C ILE A 94 -11.21 11.94 -13.99
N ILE A 95 -10.37 10.97 -13.69
CA ILE A 95 -10.78 9.59 -13.46
C ILE A 95 -10.36 9.23 -12.05
N ALA A 96 -11.33 8.86 -11.23
CA ALA A 96 -11.08 8.29 -9.92
C ALA A 96 -10.98 6.77 -10.02
N VAL A 97 -10.10 6.18 -9.22
CA VAL A 97 -10.00 4.72 -9.07
C VAL A 97 -10.09 4.33 -7.60
N GLY A 98 -10.60 3.12 -7.37
CA GLY A 98 -10.81 2.57 -6.02
C GLY A 98 -12.24 2.77 -5.53
N GLY A 99 -12.57 2.09 -4.44
CA GLY A 99 -13.91 2.09 -3.87
C GLY A 99 -14.00 2.82 -2.54
N THR A 100 -15.15 3.44 -2.29
CA THR A 100 -15.59 3.81 -0.94
C THR A 100 -17.07 3.50 -0.85
N GLU A 101 -17.46 2.80 0.19
CA GLU A 101 -18.86 2.52 0.46
C GLU A 101 -19.36 3.47 1.55
N ARG A 102 -20.54 4.04 1.32
CA ARG A 102 -21.17 4.97 2.25
C ARG A 102 -22.59 4.56 2.59
N VAL A 103 -23.03 4.87 3.80
CA VAL A 103 -24.39 4.62 4.26
C VAL A 103 -25.40 5.26 3.31
N GLY A 104 -26.43 4.50 2.91
CA GLY A 104 -27.50 4.96 2.03
C GLY A 104 -27.08 5.19 0.57
N GLY A 105 -25.82 4.92 0.21
CA GLY A 105 -25.32 4.96 -1.16
C GLY A 105 -25.15 3.55 -1.74
N ASN A 106 -25.24 3.43 -3.06
CA ASN A 106 -24.73 2.24 -3.74
C ASN A 106 -23.21 2.18 -3.56
N VAL A 107 -22.63 0.98 -3.67
CA VAL A 107 -21.17 0.82 -3.63
C VAL A 107 -20.56 1.57 -4.80
N GLU A 108 -19.97 2.74 -4.54
CA GLU A 108 -19.23 3.49 -5.54
C GLU A 108 -17.80 2.94 -5.61
N VAL A 109 -17.61 1.92 -6.44
CA VAL A 109 -16.27 1.54 -6.89
C VAL A 109 -15.96 2.31 -8.17
N GLN A 110 -15.22 3.41 -8.01
CA GLN A 110 -14.87 4.27 -9.13
C GLN A 110 -13.73 3.63 -9.93
N GLY A 111 -13.82 3.75 -11.25
CA GLY A 111 -12.77 3.24 -12.15
C GLY A 111 -12.65 1.72 -12.22
N VAL A 112 -13.70 0.95 -11.88
CA VAL A 112 -13.71 -0.51 -12.09
C VAL A 112 -13.54 -0.86 -13.56
N ASP A 113 -14.19 -0.12 -14.45
CA ASP A 113 -14.04 -0.28 -15.90
C ASP A 113 -12.61 0.06 -16.37
N ALA A 114 -11.93 0.95 -15.63
CA ALA A 114 -10.54 1.29 -15.93
C ALA A 114 -9.56 0.25 -15.38
N MET A 115 -9.89 -0.48 -14.32
CA MET A 115 -9.02 -1.51 -13.77
C MET A 115 -9.10 -2.76 -14.65
N THR A 116 -8.05 -3.06 -15.41
CA THR A 116 -8.06 -4.17 -16.37
C THR A 116 -7.52 -5.47 -15.76
N GLU A 117 -6.63 -5.37 -14.78
CA GLU A 117 -6.01 -6.53 -14.14
C GLU A 117 -5.66 -6.21 -12.68
N PHE A 118 -5.96 -7.14 -11.79
CA PHE A 118 -5.27 -7.27 -10.52
C PHE A 118 -4.39 -8.52 -10.54
N ARG A 119 -3.18 -8.43 -9.99
CA ARG A 119 -2.31 -9.58 -9.86
C ARG A 119 -1.48 -9.55 -8.58
N LEU A 120 -1.12 -10.75 -8.11
CA LEU A 120 -0.11 -10.94 -7.07
C LEU A 120 1.20 -11.34 -7.73
N GLU A 121 2.16 -10.44 -7.84
CA GLU A 121 3.50 -10.72 -8.39
C GLU A 121 4.47 -10.93 -7.23
N LEU A 122 5.05 -12.14 -7.14
CA LEU A 122 5.74 -12.58 -5.91
C LEU A 122 4.85 -12.39 -4.67
N GLY A 123 3.53 -12.57 -4.77
CA GLY A 123 2.63 -12.35 -3.63
C GLY A 123 2.48 -10.88 -3.22
N LEU A 124 2.96 -9.92 -4.02
CA LEU A 124 2.75 -8.49 -3.82
C LEU A 124 1.65 -7.99 -4.76
N PRO A 125 0.65 -7.25 -4.25
CA PRO A 125 -0.48 -6.81 -5.05
C PRO A 125 -0.11 -5.71 -6.04
N VAL A 126 -0.58 -5.89 -7.27
CA VAL A 126 -0.41 -4.96 -8.39
C VAL A 126 -1.74 -4.79 -9.09
N TRP A 127 -2.10 -3.55 -9.37
CA TRP A 127 -3.24 -3.19 -10.20
C TRP A 127 -2.75 -2.57 -11.49
N ARG A 128 -3.39 -2.91 -12.60
CA ARG A 128 -3.22 -2.28 -13.90
C ARG A 128 -4.50 -1.53 -14.26
N PHE A 129 -4.35 -0.28 -14.65
CA PHE A 129 -5.43 0.58 -15.10
C PHE A 129 -5.20 1.04 -16.54
N GLU A 130 -6.26 1.03 -17.34
CA GLU A 130 -6.32 1.64 -18.66
C GLU A 130 -7.22 2.89 -18.61
N LEU A 131 -6.59 4.05 -18.78
CA LEU A 131 -7.15 5.37 -18.55
C LEU A 131 -7.09 6.17 -19.85
N HIS A 132 -8.04 5.95 -20.75
CA HIS A 132 -8.16 6.67 -22.02
C HIS A 132 -6.83 6.78 -22.79
N GLY A 133 -6.25 5.62 -23.11
CA GLY A 133 -4.97 5.51 -23.82
C GLY A 133 -3.73 5.58 -22.93
N HIS A 134 -3.87 5.82 -21.63
CA HIS A 134 -2.78 5.68 -20.66
C HIS A 134 -2.88 4.32 -19.96
N VAL A 135 -1.73 3.75 -19.63
CA VAL A 135 -1.61 2.52 -18.85
C VAL A 135 -0.85 2.86 -17.58
N VAL A 136 -1.49 2.65 -16.43
CA VAL A 136 -0.90 2.91 -15.12
C VAL A 136 -0.84 1.62 -14.31
N GLU A 137 0.29 1.38 -13.65
CA GLU A 137 0.39 0.34 -12.62
C GLU A 137 0.49 0.95 -11.23
N LYS A 138 -0.24 0.34 -10.29
CA LYS A 138 -0.15 0.60 -8.84
C LYS A 138 0.37 -0.66 -8.16
N ARG A 139 1.30 -0.52 -7.22
CA ARG A 139 1.78 -1.62 -6.36
C ARG A 139 1.72 -1.20 -4.90
N VAL A 140 1.35 -2.12 -4.02
CA VAL A 140 1.48 -1.95 -2.57
C VAL A 140 2.48 -2.98 -2.04
N TYR A 141 3.42 -2.54 -1.20
CA TYR A 141 4.35 -3.45 -0.53
C TYR A 141 4.80 -2.87 0.82
N MET A 142 5.27 -3.75 1.71
CA MET A 142 5.84 -3.38 3.00
C MET A 142 7.26 -3.93 3.09
N PRO A 143 8.27 -3.12 3.46
CA PRO A 143 9.59 -3.64 3.75
C PRO A 143 9.54 -4.61 4.95
N HIS A 144 10.22 -5.76 4.84
CA HIS A 144 10.29 -6.71 5.94
C HIS A 144 10.90 -6.09 7.19
N ARG A 145 10.29 -6.36 8.35
CA ARG A 145 10.65 -5.85 9.69
C ARG A 145 10.59 -4.33 9.84
N GLN A 146 9.66 -3.68 9.15
CA GLN A 146 9.37 -2.26 9.31
C GLN A 146 7.87 -1.98 9.29
N ASN A 147 7.37 -1.13 10.19
CA ASN A 147 6.00 -0.60 10.13
C ASN A 147 5.91 0.53 9.09
N THR A 148 6.20 0.18 7.84
CA THR A 148 6.21 1.05 6.67
C THR A 148 5.44 0.38 5.54
N VAL A 149 4.61 1.15 4.84
CA VAL A 149 3.98 0.75 3.58
C VAL A 149 4.36 1.75 2.49
N HIS A 150 4.58 1.24 1.29
CA HIS A 150 4.80 2.02 0.09
C HIS A 150 3.70 1.72 -0.92
N VAL A 151 3.08 2.79 -1.45
CA VAL A 151 2.17 2.73 -2.59
C VAL A 151 2.87 3.37 -3.78
N LEU A 152 3.23 2.54 -4.76
CA LEU A 152 4.04 2.91 -5.91
C LEU A 152 3.19 2.95 -7.18
N TYR A 153 3.35 4.00 -7.98
CA TYR A 153 2.70 4.18 -9.27
C TYR A 153 3.72 4.31 -10.40
N ARG A 154 3.43 3.67 -11.54
CA ARG A 154 4.19 3.79 -12.79
C ARG A 154 3.24 4.11 -13.95
N LEU A 155 3.61 5.08 -14.79
CA LEU A 155 2.99 5.22 -16.11
C LEU A 155 3.74 4.31 -17.08
N ILE A 156 3.09 3.26 -17.53
CA ILE A 156 3.67 2.26 -18.44
C ILE A 156 3.63 2.74 -19.89
N ALA A 157 2.52 3.36 -20.28
CA ALA A 157 2.33 3.89 -21.64
C ALA A 157 1.29 5.01 -21.62
N GLY A 158 1.31 5.90 -22.63
CA GLY A 158 0.26 6.89 -22.85
C GLY A 158 0.76 8.21 -23.45
N PRO A 159 -0.16 9.04 -23.98
CA PRO A 159 0.17 10.29 -24.68
C PRO A 159 0.52 11.45 -23.72
N GLY A 160 1.51 11.25 -22.85
CA GLY A 160 2.05 12.28 -21.97
C GLY A 160 1.85 12.02 -20.47
N PRO A 161 2.22 13.00 -19.61
CA PRO A 161 2.14 12.85 -18.17
C PRO A 161 0.72 12.95 -17.64
N LEU A 162 0.44 12.23 -16.56
CA LEU A 162 -0.80 12.36 -15.77
C LEU A 162 -0.54 13.18 -14.52
N ARG A 163 -1.53 13.94 -14.05
CA ARG A 163 -1.50 14.51 -12.71
C ARG A 163 -2.23 13.56 -11.75
N LEU A 164 -1.49 12.93 -10.84
CA LEU A 164 -2.03 12.07 -9.81
C LEU A 164 -2.33 12.89 -8.56
N LYS A 165 -3.54 12.73 -8.00
CA LYS A 165 -3.89 13.23 -6.66
C LYS A 165 -4.23 12.07 -5.74
N LEU A 166 -3.69 12.10 -4.53
CA LEU A 166 -3.79 11.05 -3.52
C LEU A 166 -4.29 11.66 -2.21
N ARG A 167 -5.49 11.27 -1.75
CA ARG A 167 -6.02 11.65 -0.44
C ARG A 167 -5.84 10.49 0.54
N ALA A 168 -4.97 10.65 1.52
CA ALA A 168 -4.77 9.66 2.57
C ALA A 168 -5.77 9.91 3.71
N SER A 169 -6.64 8.95 3.98
CA SER A 169 -7.64 9.01 5.05
C SER A 169 -7.25 8.07 6.19
N VAL A 170 -7.35 8.56 7.42
CA VAL A 170 -6.92 7.90 8.64
C VAL A 170 -8.02 7.86 9.69
N HIS A 171 -7.93 6.86 10.55
CA HIS A 171 -8.62 6.76 11.82
C HIS A 171 -7.69 5.96 12.74
N PHE A 172 -6.95 6.69 13.60
CA PHE A 172 -6.06 6.10 14.60
C PHE A 172 -6.90 5.42 15.67
N ARG A 173 -6.76 4.11 15.79
CA ARG A 173 -7.44 3.30 16.79
C ARG A 173 -6.73 1.97 17.02
N GLY A 174 -7.09 1.28 18.09
CA GLY A 174 -6.73 -0.12 18.29
C GLY A 174 -7.26 -0.98 17.15
N HIS A 175 -6.53 -2.04 16.80
CA HIS A 175 -6.91 -2.99 15.75
C HIS A 175 -8.32 -3.55 15.92
N ASP A 176 -8.71 -3.88 17.16
CA ASP A 176 -10.01 -4.47 17.50
C ASP A 176 -11.06 -3.47 18.00
N ASP A 177 -10.70 -2.18 18.04
CA ASP A 177 -11.63 -1.12 18.42
C ASP A 177 -12.74 -0.95 17.36
N PRO A 178 -13.97 -0.55 17.77
CA PRO A 178 -15.05 -0.23 16.85
C PRO A 178 -14.68 0.85 15.83
N VAL A 179 -15.23 0.77 14.62
CA VAL A 179 -15.01 1.78 13.56
C VAL A 179 -15.74 3.10 13.82
N SER A 180 -16.75 3.06 14.68
CA SER A 180 -17.53 4.18 15.21
C SER A 180 -16.78 5.00 16.26
N ARG A 181 -15.70 4.46 16.85
CA ARG A 181 -14.91 5.15 17.87
C ARG A 181 -14.43 6.48 17.28
N LEU A 182 -14.61 7.57 18.02
CA LEU A 182 -14.09 8.86 17.62
C LEU A 182 -12.69 9.06 18.19
N PRO A 183 -11.78 9.74 17.45
CA PRO A 183 -10.51 10.16 18.00
C PRO A 183 -10.73 11.03 19.24
N GLU A 184 -10.01 10.72 20.33
CA GLU A 184 -10.06 11.51 21.57
C GLU A 184 -9.40 12.88 21.37
N ASP A 185 -8.32 12.90 20.59
CA ASP A 185 -7.54 14.10 20.29
C ASP A 185 -7.69 14.52 18.83
N PRO A 186 -7.58 15.83 18.53
CA PRO A 186 -7.53 16.31 17.16
C PRO A 186 -6.26 15.83 16.45
N TYR A 187 -6.37 15.63 15.14
CA TYR A 187 -5.22 15.37 14.29
C TYR A 187 -4.41 16.64 14.06
N VAL A 188 -3.10 16.56 14.31
CA VAL A 188 -2.14 17.64 14.06
C VAL A 188 -1.16 17.19 12.99
N LEU A 189 -1.04 17.97 11.92
CA LEU A 189 -0.07 17.75 10.86
C LEU A 189 1.10 18.74 10.99
N THR A 190 2.32 18.21 11.08
CA THR A 190 3.56 18.99 10.95
C THR A 190 4.20 18.71 9.60
N ALA A 191 4.57 19.75 8.85
CA ALA A 191 5.21 19.64 7.54
C ALA A 191 6.56 20.36 7.53
N SER A 192 7.61 19.66 7.10
CA SER A 192 8.97 20.22 6.98
C SER A 192 9.73 19.50 5.88
N GLU A 193 10.26 20.20 4.88
CA GLU A 193 11.13 19.62 3.84
C GLU A 193 10.55 18.35 3.15
N GLY A 194 9.25 18.35 2.84
CA GLY A 194 8.57 17.19 2.22
C GLY A 194 8.35 16.00 3.16
N ARG A 195 8.58 16.19 4.46
CA ARG A 195 8.27 15.27 5.55
C ARG A 195 6.99 15.72 6.23
N TYR A 196 6.01 14.83 6.32
CA TYR A 196 4.70 15.12 6.89
C TYR A 196 4.45 14.19 8.07
N GLU A 197 4.36 14.71 9.28
CA GLU A 197 4.06 13.94 10.48
C GLU A 197 2.64 14.23 10.95
N LEU A 198 1.84 13.19 11.12
CA LEU A 198 0.51 13.24 11.68
C LEU A 198 0.49 12.60 13.06
N SER A 199 -0.08 13.29 14.04
CA SER A 199 -0.29 12.80 15.40
C SER A 199 -1.74 13.04 15.85
N ALA A 200 -2.25 12.17 16.70
CA ALA A 200 -3.46 12.38 17.49
C ALA A 200 -3.10 12.10 18.95
N GLY A 201 -2.98 13.16 19.74
CA GLY A 201 -2.56 13.04 21.15
C GLY A 201 -1.14 12.53 21.32
N THR A 202 -0.89 11.95 22.49
CA THR A 202 0.40 11.36 22.89
C THR A 202 0.39 9.84 22.94
N VAL A 203 -0.79 9.21 22.89
CA VAL A 203 -0.96 7.75 23.02
C VAL A 203 -0.52 7.03 21.75
N HIS A 204 -0.87 7.56 20.58
CA HIS A 204 -0.55 6.93 19.29
C HIS A 204 0.84 7.34 18.79
N PRO A 205 1.58 6.43 18.14
CA PRO A 205 2.81 6.78 17.44
C PRO A 205 2.51 7.77 16.30
N ARG A 206 3.49 8.59 15.95
CA ARG A 206 3.37 9.51 14.81
C ARG A 206 3.32 8.72 13.51
N LEU A 207 2.35 9.02 12.65
CA LEU A 207 2.32 8.53 11.28
C LEU A 207 3.07 9.51 10.38
N ARG A 208 4.07 9.01 9.67
CA ARG A 208 4.94 9.79 8.79
C ARG A 208 4.59 9.50 7.35
N PHE A 209 4.24 10.53 6.59
CA PHE A 209 4.06 10.45 5.15
C PHE A 209 5.24 11.09 4.41
N ARG A 210 5.66 10.46 3.33
CA ARG A 210 6.60 11.01 2.36
C ARG A 210 6.15 10.66 0.95
N ILE A 211 6.12 11.65 0.07
CA ILE A 211 5.86 11.44 -1.35
C ILE A 211 7.13 11.71 -2.16
N GLU A 212 7.50 10.76 -3.01
CA GLU A 212 8.60 10.87 -3.96
C GLU A 212 8.01 10.89 -5.37
N GLY A 213 8.41 11.89 -6.17
CA GLY A 213 7.93 12.06 -7.53
C GLY A 213 8.12 13.49 -8.03
N ASP A 214 7.83 13.72 -9.32
CA ASP A 214 7.99 15.04 -9.94
C ASP A 214 6.95 16.04 -9.43
N SER A 215 7.41 17.23 -9.02
CA SER A 215 6.56 18.34 -8.63
C SER A 215 5.53 17.95 -7.56
N ALA A 216 5.99 17.15 -6.59
CA ALA A 216 5.17 16.65 -5.50
C ALA A 216 4.83 17.78 -4.51
N ALA A 217 3.57 17.90 -4.13
CA ALA A 217 3.10 18.88 -3.16
C ALA A 217 1.92 18.34 -2.36
N LEU A 218 1.74 18.83 -1.14
CA LEU A 218 0.54 18.60 -0.33
C LEU A 218 -0.31 19.86 -0.34
N THR A 219 -1.59 19.73 -0.68
CA THR A 219 -2.59 20.78 -0.41
C THR A 219 -3.36 20.40 0.83
N LEU A 220 -3.37 21.30 1.82
CA LEU A 220 -4.13 21.13 3.05
C LEU A 220 -5.58 21.56 2.82
N ASP A 221 -6.49 20.63 3.07
CA ASP A 221 -7.94 20.84 3.02
C ASP A 221 -8.63 19.87 3.97
N GLY A 222 -8.16 19.88 5.23
CA GLY A 222 -8.55 18.94 6.27
C GLY A 222 -10.05 18.65 6.28
N VAL A 223 -10.42 17.39 6.08
CA VAL A 223 -11.82 16.99 5.86
C VAL A 223 -12.17 15.72 6.63
N LYS A 224 -13.36 15.71 7.21
CA LYS A 224 -13.99 14.48 7.72
C LYS A 224 -14.67 13.76 6.58
N VAL A 225 -14.50 12.45 6.51
CA VAL A 225 -15.20 11.55 5.59
C VAL A 225 -16.18 10.75 6.44
N PRO A 226 -17.41 11.25 6.64
CA PRO A 226 -18.41 10.57 7.45
C PRO A 226 -19.01 9.37 6.70
N ASP A 227 -19.81 8.61 7.43
CA ASP A 227 -20.70 7.57 6.89
C ASP A 227 -19.99 6.48 6.10
N VAL A 228 -18.74 6.17 6.44
CA VAL A 228 -17.99 5.07 5.80
C VAL A 228 -18.58 3.75 6.30
N LEU A 229 -19.14 2.97 5.36
CA LEU A 229 -19.78 1.70 5.67
C LEU A 229 -18.78 0.55 5.56
N TYR A 230 -18.66 -0.21 6.63
CA TYR A 230 -17.94 -1.47 6.73
C TYR A 230 -18.97 -2.61 6.69
N ARG A 231 -19.46 -2.94 5.49
CA ARG A 231 -20.60 -3.87 5.30
C ARG A 231 -20.50 -5.18 6.07
N VAL A 232 -19.30 -5.75 6.22
CA VAL A 232 -19.14 -7.04 6.90
C VAL A 232 -19.32 -6.91 8.40
N GLU A 233 -19.00 -5.74 8.98
CA GLU A 233 -19.29 -5.46 10.39
C GLU A 233 -20.80 -5.28 10.58
N GLU A 234 -21.47 -4.55 9.68
CA GLU A 234 -22.92 -4.36 9.70
C GLU A 234 -23.69 -5.69 9.53
N ASP A 235 -23.30 -6.51 8.56
CA ASP A 235 -23.87 -7.85 8.32
C ASP A 235 -23.72 -8.78 9.52
N ARG A 236 -22.70 -8.54 10.37
CA ARG A 236 -22.45 -9.29 11.60
C ARG A 236 -23.12 -8.67 12.84
N GLY A 237 -23.85 -7.57 12.68
CA GLY A 237 -24.52 -6.86 13.77
C GLY A 237 -23.58 -6.03 14.65
N TYR A 238 -22.36 -5.75 14.20
CA TYR A 238 -21.44 -4.81 14.86
C TYR A 238 -21.71 -3.37 14.41
N GLU A 239 -21.11 -2.41 15.11
CA GLU A 239 -21.09 -1.00 14.70
C GLU A 239 -20.29 -0.87 13.38
N GLY A 240 -21.00 -0.92 12.25
CA GLY A 240 -20.40 -0.96 10.92
C GLY A 240 -20.21 0.38 10.23
N VAL A 241 -20.55 1.50 10.89
CA VAL A 241 -20.42 2.84 10.33
C VAL A 241 -19.35 3.62 11.08
N GLY A 242 -18.39 4.17 10.33
CA GLY A 242 -17.28 4.94 10.89
C GLY A 242 -17.08 6.29 10.20
N THR A 243 -16.22 7.10 10.81
CA THR A 243 -15.74 8.36 10.21
C THR A 243 -14.22 8.29 10.03
N LEU A 244 -13.73 8.67 8.85
CA LEU A 244 -12.31 8.88 8.61
C LEU A 244 -11.99 10.38 8.60
N TRP A 245 -10.72 10.72 8.71
CA TRP A 245 -10.22 12.08 8.54
C TRP A 245 -9.03 12.11 7.60
N SER A 246 -8.90 13.16 6.80
CA SER A 246 -7.76 13.35 5.89
C SER A 246 -7.15 14.73 6.10
N PRO A 247 -5.81 14.87 6.16
CA PRO A 247 -5.15 16.18 6.26
C PRO A 247 -5.20 17.00 4.97
N GLY A 248 -5.30 16.33 3.83
CA GLY A 248 -5.07 16.98 2.54
C GLY A 248 -5.01 16.02 1.37
N GLN A 249 -4.59 16.55 0.22
CA GLN A 249 -4.30 15.77 -0.98
C GLN A 249 -2.87 15.99 -1.44
N PHE A 250 -2.11 14.91 -1.57
CA PHE A 250 -0.86 14.95 -2.30
C PHE A 250 -1.14 15.05 -3.79
N ARG A 251 -0.34 15.84 -4.51
CA ARG A 251 -0.42 16.01 -5.95
C ARG A 251 0.97 15.86 -6.54
N VAL A 252 1.09 15.14 -7.65
CA VAL A 252 2.38 14.79 -8.24
C VAL A 252 2.20 14.47 -9.73
N ASN A 253 3.21 14.78 -10.55
CA ASN A 253 3.22 14.37 -11.95
C ASN A 253 3.67 12.92 -12.06
N LEU A 254 2.84 12.10 -12.69
CA LEU A 254 3.18 10.74 -13.08
C LEU A 254 3.66 10.75 -14.54
N ARG A 255 4.91 10.36 -14.77
CA ARG A 255 5.59 10.37 -16.07
C ARG A 255 6.13 8.97 -16.36
N ALA A 256 6.39 8.66 -17.63
CA ALA A 256 6.88 7.33 -18.02
C ALA A 256 8.33 7.07 -17.59
N ASP A 257 9.11 8.13 -17.35
CA ASP A 257 10.54 8.07 -17.02
C ASP A 257 10.83 7.97 -15.51
N ARG A 258 9.80 8.02 -14.66
CA ARG A 258 9.96 7.99 -13.19
C ARG A 258 8.73 7.46 -12.50
N GLU A 259 8.97 6.90 -11.32
CA GLU A 259 7.93 6.41 -10.45
C GLU A 259 7.43 7.50 -9.52
N VAL A 260 6.22 7.30 -9.01
CA VAL A 260 5.70 8.05 -7.88
C VAL A 260 5.53 7.07 -6.71
N VAL A 261 6.00 7.43 -5.53
CA VAL A 261 5.79 6.61 -4.33
C VAL A 261 5.25 7.46 -3.19
N LEU A 262 4.08 7.10 -2.67
CA LEU A 262 3.57 7.58 -1.39
C LEU A 262 3.89 6.54 -0.32
N SER A 263 4.69 6.94 0.66
CA SER A 263 5.11 6.10 1.78
C SER A 263 4.42 6.56 3.06
N ALA A 264 4.01 5.62 3.90
CA ALA A 264 3.52 5.89 5.25
C ALA A 264 4.21 4.97 6.26
N SER A 265 4.60 5.51 7.42
CA SER A 265 5.37 4.75 8.41
C SER A 265 5.16 5.24 9.84
N THR A 266 5.21 4.33 10.82
CA THR A 266 5.36 4.69 12.24
C THR A 266 6.82 4.68 12.71
N GLU A 267 7.75 4.28 11.84
CA GLU A 267 9.20 4.28 12.10
C GLU A 267 9.78 5.70 12.10
N SER A 268 10.96 5.88 12.68
CA SER A 268 11.69 7.17 12.62
C SER A 268 12.03 7.55 11.17
N TRP A 269 12.24 8.85 10.91
CA TRP A 269 12.70 9.33 9.60
C TRP A 269 13.96 8.62 9.13
N GLY A 270 14.95 8.45 10.02
CA GLY A 270 16.19 7.76 9.71
C GLY A 270 15.97 6.33 9.19
N ARG A 271 14.97 5.62 9.71
CA ARG A 271 14.62 4.28 9.24
C ARG A 271 13.80 4.30 7.96
N LEU A 272 12.78 5.16 7.87
CA LEU A 272 11.97 5.34 6.66
C LEU A 272 12.82 5.74 5.44
N THR A 273 13.87 6.55 5.64
CA THR A 273 14.74 7.02 4.56
C THR A 273 16.04 6.24 4.44
N ALA A 274 16.22 5.14 5.18
CA ALA A 274 17.45 4.34 5.14
C ALA A 274 17.67 3.67 3.77
N LEU A 275 16.57 3.25 3.12
CA LEU A 275 16.56 2.75 1.75
C LEU A 275 15.60 3.62 0.93
N SER A 276 15.94 3.85 -0.34
CA SER A 276 14.94 4.37 -1.28
C SER A 276 13.81 3.35 -1.42
N PRO A 277 12.58 3.78 -1.77
CA PRO A 277 11.49 2.84 -2.02
C PRO A 277 11.87 1.77 -3.06
N GLN A 278 12.59 2.13 -4.11
CA GLN A 278 13.03 1.17 -5.14
C GLN A 278 14.00 0.12 -4.57
N ALA A 279 14.94 0.55 -3.72
CA ALA A 279 15.85 -0.36 -3.05
C ALA A 279 15.13 -1.26 -2.03
N ALA A 280 14.13 -0.72 -1.31
CA ALA A 280 13.30 -1.48 -0.40
C ALA A 280 12.44 -2.53 -1.13
N LEU A 281 11.88 -2.18 -2.29
CA LEU A 281 11.15 -3.12 -3.15
C LEU A 281 12.08 -4.22 -3.68
N ALA A 282 13.28 -3.86 -4.16
CA ALA A 282 14.28 -4.83 -4.63
C ALA A 282 14.67 -5.81 -3.51
N ALA A 283 14.95 -5.30 -2.30
CA ALA A 283 15.27 -6.13 -1.15
C ALA A 283 14.13 -7.09 -0.77
N GLU A 284 12.88 -6.64 -0.83
CA GLU A 284 11.72 -7.50 -0.56
C GLU A 284 11.51 -8.56 -1.65
N ARG A 285 11.76 -8.22 -2.92
CA ARG A 285 11.76 -9.20 -4.02
C ARG A 285 12.83 -10.27 -3.82
N ASP A 286 14.07 -9.86 -3.56
CA ASP A 286 15.19 -10.78 -3.30
C ASP A 286 14.89 -11.71 -2.10
N ARG A 287 14.26 -11.18 -1.04
CA ARG A 287 13.81 -11.99 0.11
C ARG A 287 12.81 -13.06 -0.32
N ARG A 288 11.78 -12.68 -1.09
CA ARG A 288 10.71 -13.58 -1.56
C ARG A 288 11.21 -14.62 -2.54
N GLU A 289 12.10 -14.24 -3.45
CA GLU A 289 12.75 -15.19 -4.37
C GLU A 289 13.61 -16.20 -3.59
N ARG A 290 14.37 -15.75 -2.58
CA ARG A 290 15.12 -16.66 -1.69
C ARG A 290 14.23 -17.63 -0.92
N LEU A 291 13.03 -17.21 -0.47
CA LEU A 291 12.05 -18.10 0.17
C LEU A 291 11.59 -19.22 -0.77
N ILE A 292 11.35 -18.90 -2.03
CA ILE A 292 10.97 -19.89 -3.05
C ILE A 292 12.14 -20.84 -3.30
N VAL A 293 13.36 -20.32 -3.46
CA VAL A 293 14.56 -21.14 -3.71
C VAL A 293 14.87 -22.08 -2.54
N SER A 294 14.64 -21.64 -1.29
CA SER A 294 14.88 -22.46 -0.10
C SER A 294 13.78 -23.48 0.18
N ALA A 295 12.61 -23.36 -0.47
CA ALA A 295 11.52 -24.31 -0.32
C ALA A 295 11.84 -25.69 -0.94
N ASN A 296 10.99 -26.68 -0.63
CA ASN A 296 11.04 -28.00 -1.27
C ASN A 296 11.02 -27.84 -2.81
N PRO A 297 11.86 -28.55 -3.59
CA PRO A 297 11.89 -28.46 -5.06
C PRO A 297 10.52 -28.52 -5.74
N ALA A 298 9.59 -29.35 -5.23
CA ALA A 298 8.25 -29.48 -5.77
C ALA A 298 7.37 -28.22 -5.58
N ALA A 299 7.74 -27.32 -4.67
CA ALA A 299 7.02 -26.10 -4.34
C ALA A 299 7.69 -24.82 -4.91
N ARG A 300 8.68 -24.93 -5.79
CA ARG A 300 9.44 -23.77 -6.29
C ARG A 300 8.81 -23.07 -7.50
N THR A 301 7.74 -23.62 -8.06
CA THR A 301 7.11 -23.13 -9.30
C THR A 301 5.59 -23.12 -9.21
N GLY A 302 4.95 -22.30 -10.04
CA GLY A 302 3.49 -22.25 -10.16
C GLY A 302 2.78 -22.07 -8.82
N PHE A 303 1.71 -22.83 -8.61
CA PHE A 303 0.90 -22.77 -7.39
C PHE A 303 1.69 -23.10 -6.11
N GLY A 304 2.69 -23.99 -6.19
CA GLY A 304 3.55 -24.31 -5.05
C GLY A 304 4.32 -23.08 -4.55
N ALA A 305 4.87 -22.28 -5.47
CA ALA A 305 5.58 -21.05 -5.11
C ALA A 305 4.63 -20.00 -4.51
N GLU A 306 3.40 -19.93 -5.00
CA GLU A 306 2.37 -19.08 -4.39
C GLU A 306 2.07 -19.49 -2.94
N LEU A 307 1.98 -20.80 -2.66
CA LEU A 307 1.76 -21.31 -1.30
C LEU A 307 2.92 -21.01 -0.35
N VAL A 308 4.17 -21.10 -0.83
CA VAL A 308 5.35 -20.72 -0.04
C VAL A 308 5.25 -19.26 0.40
N LEU A 309 4.94 -18.37 -0.53
CA LEU A 309 4.80 -16.93 -0.25
C LEU A 309 3.59 -16.62 0.62
N ALA A 310 2.47 -17.33 0.43
CA ALA A 310 1.28 -17.16 1.27
C ALA A 310 1.53 -17.60 2.71
N ALA A 311 2.27 -18.70 2.92
CA ALA A 311 2.62 -19.19 4.25
C ALA A 311 3.55 -18.23 5.00
N ASP A 312 4.54 -17.64 4.31
CA ASP A 312 5.45 -16.64 4.89
C ASP A 312 4.72 -15.44 5.52
N GLN A 313 3.54 -15.08 5.00
CA GLN A 313 2.77 -13.95 5.52
C GLN A 313 2.35 -14.13 6.99
N PHE A 314 2.26 -15.37 7.47
CA PHE A 314 1.86 -15.72 8.83
C PHE A 314 3.06 -15.97 9.77
N VAL A 315 4.30 -15.91 9.25
CA VAL A 315 5.50 -16.02 10.06
C VAL A 315 5.82 -14.65 10.65
N ILE A 316 5.70 -14.54 11.97
CA ILE A 316 5.95 -13.29 12.70
C ILE A 316 7.12 -13.44 13.65
N THR A 317 7.95 -12.40 13.72
CA THR A 317 8.88 -12.16 14.82
C THR A 317 8.31 -10.98 15.61
N PRO A 318 7.61 -11.23 16.74
CA PRO A 318 7.02 -10.16 17.53
C PRO A 318 8.07 -9.14 17.98
N VAL A 319 7.64 -7.88 18.06
CA VAL A 319 8.44 -6.72 18.50
C VAL A 319 8.28 -6.49 20.00
#